data_AF-A0AAD5GB57-F1
#
_entry.id   AF-A0AAD5GB57-F1
#
_cell.length_a   1.000
_cell.length_b   1.000
_cell.length_c   1.000
_cell.angle_alpha   90.00
_cell.angle_beta   90.00
_cell.angle_gamma   90.00
#
_symmetry.space_group_name_H-M   'P 1'
#
loop_
_entity.id
_entity.type
_entity.pdbx_description
1 polymer ?
#
loop_
_entity_poly.entity_id
_entity_poly.type
_entity_poly.pdbx_seq_one_letter_code
_entity_poly.pdbx_strand_id
1 'polypeptide(L)' 'MLKITLQDQSGNFIEATLWEHIAFSFPRQTALQKPQPVIIALTSMKVSEYKGMLQLGSTNATTIVINPEEHIVF' A
#
# COMPACT_ATOMS: atom_id res chain seq x y z
N MET A 1 -13.20 -0.65 -4.44
CA MET A 1 -12.25 0.21 -3.70
C MET A 1 -11.81 -0.47 -2.42
N LEU A 2 -10.52 -0.43 -2.09
CA LEU A 2 -9.95 -0.89 -0.82
C LEU A 2 -9.05 0.20 -0.26
N LYS A 3 -9.19 0.53 1.02
CA LYS A 3 -8.30 1.46 1.73
C LYS A 3 -7.40 0.70 2.68
N ILE A 4 -6.11 1.02 2.65
CA ILE A 4 -5.12 0.50 3.58
C ILE A 4 -4.37 1.66 4.22
N THR A 5 -4.00 1.48 5.48
CA THR A 5 -3.20 2.44 6.22
C THR A 5 -1.80 1.88 6.35
N LEU A 6 -0.81 2.66 5.93
CA LEU A 6 0.60 2.31 6.05
C LEU A 6 1.23 3.14 7.16
N GLN A 7 2.12 2.52 7.92
CA GLN A 7 2.92 3.18 8.93
C GLN A 7 4.40 3.11 8.52
N ASP A 8 5.11 4.24 8.56
CA ASP A 8 6.55 4.28 8.36
C ASP A 8 7.33 3.99 9.65
N GLN A 9 8.66 3.91 9.56
CA GLN A 9 9.54 3.71 10.72
C GLN A 9 9.50 4.84 11.76
N SER A 10 9.01 6.03 11.39
CA SER A 10 8.86 7.18 12.29
C SER A 10 7.51 7.18 13.00
N GLY A 11 6.63 6.23 12.66
CA GLY A 11 5.27 6.14 13.18
C GLY A 11 4.25 7.03 12.46
N ASN A 12 4.62 7.66 11.34
CA ASN A 12 3.68 8.44 10.54
C ASN A 12 2.77 7.52 9.75
N PHE A 13 1.52 7.93 9.58
CA PHE A 13 0.53 7.20 8.81
C PHE A 13 0.21 7.87 7.48
N ILE A 14 0.01 7.07 6.44
CA ILE A 14 -0.55 7.51 5.17
C ILE A 14 -1.65 6.56 4.70
N GLU A 15 -2.76 7.12 4.22
CA GLU A 15 -3.84 6.33 3.59
C GLU A 15 -3.48 6.05 2.13
N ALA A 16 -3.55 4.78 1.74
CA ALA A 16 -3.48 4.36 0.35
C ALA A 16 -4.82 3.76 -0.09
N THR A 17 -5.40 4.33 -1.14
CA THR A 17 -6.63 3.84 -1.78
C THR A 17 -6.30 3.05 -3.03
N LEU A 18 -6.68 1.77 -3.03
CA LEU A 18 -6.60 0.86 -4.17
C LEU A 18 -7.94 0.85 -4.92
N TRP A 19 -7.87 1.04 -6.24
CA TRP A 19 -9.01 1.15 -7.14
C TRP A 19 -9.14 -0.09 -8.04
N GLU A 20 -10.38 -0.35 -8.49
CA GLU A 20 -10.70 -1.37 -9.50
C GLU A 20 -10.00 -2.72 -9.28
N HIS A 21 -9.41 -3.28 -10.33
CA HIS A 21 -8.72 -4.57 -10.34
C HIS A 21 -7.58 -4.67 -9.31
N ILE A 22 -6.89 -3.58 -9.00
CA ILE A 22 -5.82 -3.55 -7.98
C ILE A 22 -6.37 -3.84 -6.58
N ALA A 23 -7.58 -3.36 -6.28
CA ALA A 23 -8.24 -3.64 -5.01
C ALA A 23 -8.63 -5.11 -4.86
N PHE A 24 -9.04 -5.76 -5.96
CA PHE A 24 -9.42 -7.16 -5.99
C PHE A 24 -8.21 -8.09 -5.95
N SER A 25 -7.07 -7.69 -6.52
CA SER A 25 -5.82 -8.45 -6.48
C SER A 25 -5.06 -8.32 -5.15
N PHE A 26 -5.51 -7.48 -4.21
CA PHE A 26 -4.83 -7.29 -2.95
C PHE A 26 -4.87 -8.57 -2.08
N PRO A 27 -3.73 -9.18 -1.70
CA PRO A 27 -3.69 -10.47 -1.01
C PRO A 27 -4.04 -10.38 0.48
N ARG A 28 -5.30 -10.03 0.83
CA ARG A 28 -5.74 -9.82 2.22
C ARG A 28 -5.46 -11.01 3.13
N GLN A 29 -5.82 -12.21 2.69
CA GLN A 29 -5.65 -13.42 3.50
C GLN A 29 -4.17 -13.70 3.76
N THR A 30 -3.33 -13.57 2.74
CA THR A 30 -1.88 -13.72 2.89
C THR A 30 -1.30 -12.68 3.84
N ALA A 31 -1.75 -11.42 3.76
CA ALA A 31 -1.33 -10.38 4.70
C ALA A 31 -1.71 -10.73 6.15
N LEU A 32 -2.95 -11.15 6.37
CA LEU A 32 -3.48 -11.42 7.72
C LEU A 32 -2.88 -12.68 8.37
N GLN A 33 -2.36 -13.62 7.59
CA GLN A 33 -1.74 -14.85 8.08
C GLN A 33 -0.25 -14.69 8.43
N LYS A 34 0.40 -13.59 8.02
CA LYS A 34 1.82 -13.38 8.29
C LYS A 34 2.05 -12.76 9.68
N PRO A 35 3.18 -13.08 10.34
CA PRO A 35 3.58 -12.42 11.58
C PRO A 35 3.71 -10.90 11.37
N GLN A 36 3.28 -10.13 12.36
CA GLN A 36 3.41 -8.67 12.31
C GLN A 36 4.83 -8.21 12.69
N PRO A 37 5.31 -7.09 12.13
CA PRO A 37 4.63 -6.23 11.15
C PRO A 37 4.63 -6.83 9.74
N VAL A 38 3.52 -6.65 9.01
CA VAL A 38 3.44 -6.98 7.59
C VAL A 38 4.01 -5.81 6.79
N ILE A 39 5.07 -6.04 6.03
CA ILE A 39 5.70 -5.03 5.20
C ILE A 39 5.06 -5.06 3.81
N ILE A 40 4.62 -3.91 3.33
CA ILE A 40 3.98 -3.79 2.01
C ILE A 40 4.78 -2.79 1.18
N ALA A 41 5.20 -3.22 0.00
CA ALA A 41 5.77 -2.37 -1.03
C ALA A 41 4.70 -2.05 -2.08
N LEU A 42 4.53 -0.76 -2.38
CA LEU A 42 3.62 -0.24 -3.40
C LEU A 42 4.40 0.62 -4.39
N THR A 43 4.17 0.41 -5.68
CA THR A 43 4.77 1.23 -6.75
C THR A 43 3.74 1.96 -7.58
N SER A 44 4.21 2.96 -8.34
CA SER A 44 3.39 3.70 -9.30
C SER A 44 2.11 4.29 -8.68
N MET A 45 2.21 4.72 -7.41
CA MET A 45 1.12 5.35 -6.68
C MET A 45 1.04 6.83 -7.06
N LYS A 46 -0.17 7.36 -7.26
CA LYS A 46 -0.41 8.78 -7.43
C LYS A 46 -0.51 9.46 -6.06
N VAL A 47 0.32 10.47 -5.83
CA VAL A 47 0.18 11.36 -4.67
C VAL A 47 -0.94 12.36 -4.94
N SER A 48 -1.81 12.55 -3.95
CA SER A 48 -2.82 13.60 -3.95
C SER A 48 -3.00 14.18 -2.56
N GLU A 49 -3.69 15.30 -2.48
CA GLU A 49 -3.98 15.98 -1.21
C GLU A 49 -5.49 16.21 -1.09
N TYR A 50 -6.05 15.89 0.08
CA TYR A 50 -7.43 16.19 0.41
C TYR A 50 -7.50 16.84 1.79
N LYS A 51 -8.03 18.06 1.85
CA LYS A 51 -8.15 18.86 3.09
C LYS A 51 -6.83 18.98 3.86
N GLY A 52 -5.71 19.21 3.17
CA GLY A 52 -4.40 19.34 3.82
C GLY A 52 -3.68 18.03 4.13
N MET A 53 -4.30 16.87 3.83
CA MET A 53 -3.73 15.56 4.12
C MET A 53 -3.28 14.86 2.84
N LEU A 54 -2.01 14.43 2.82
CA LEU A 54 -1.47 13.62 1.74
C LEU A 54 -2.08 12.21 1.77
N GLN A 55 -2.42 11.71 0.59
CA GLN A 55 -2.96 10.38 0.40
C GLN A 55 -2.44 9.79 -0.92
N LEU A 56 -2.34 8.46 -0.96
CA LEU A 56 -1.91 7.71 -2.12
C LEU A 56 -3.12 7.08 -2.82
N GLY A 57 -3.17 7.14 -4.14
CA GLY A 57 -4.13 6.43 -4.97
C GLY A 57 -3.43 5.49 -5.95
N SER A 58 -3.93 4.26 -6.09
CA SER A 58 -3.39 3.34 -7.10
C SER A 58 -3.64 3.87 -8.51
N THR A 59 -2.73 3.55 -9.42
CA THR A 59 -2.90 3.73 -10.86
C THR A 59 -3.04 2.37 -11.54
N ASN A 60 -3.28 2.34 -12.85
CA ASN A 60 -3.28 1.09 -13.62
C ASN A 60 -1.90 0.39 -13.64
N ALA A 61 -0.82 1.09 -13.29
CA ALA A 61 0.53 0.55 -13.22
C ALA A 61 0.97 0.16 -11.81
N THR A 62 0.05 0.20 -10.83
CA THR A 62 0.38 -0.11 -9.42
C THR A 62 0.70 -1.59 -9.25
N THR A 63 1.85 -1.88 -8.65
CA THR A 63 2.24 -3.23 -8.20
C THR A 63 2.28 -3.28 -6.68
N ILE A 64 1.87 -4.42 -6.11
CA ILE A 64 1.81 -4.65 -4.67
C ILE A 64 2.62 -5.89 -4.33
N VAL A 65 3.58 -5.75 -3.41
CA VAL A 65 4.39 -6.86 -2.90
C VAL A 65 4.28 -6.92 -1.39
N ILE A 66 4.02 -8.11 -0.83
CA ILE A 66 3.88 -8.34 0.61
C ILE A 66 5.10 -9.10 1.12
N ASN A 67 5.71 -8.59 2.20
CA ASN A 67 6.95 -9.07 2.81
C ASN A 67 7.99 -9.38 1.74
N PRO A 68 8.45 -8.35 1.00
CA PRO A 68 9.51 -8.54 0.03
C PRO A 68 10.76 -9.14 0.69
N GLU A 69 11.36 -10.14 0.06
CA GLU A 69 12.48 -10.90 0.63
C GLU A 69 13.82 -10.14 0.60
N GLU A 70 13.95 -9.13 -0.28
CA GLU A 70 15.14 -8.30 -0.39
C GLU A 70 14.81 -6.80 -0.40
N HIS A 71 15.84 -5.97 -0.30
CA HIS A 71 15.77 -4.53 -0.51
C HIS A 71 15.26 -4.25 -1.94
N ILE A 72 13.94 -4.18 -2.12
CA ILE A 72 13.38 -3.76 -3.40
C ILE A 72 13.64 -2.26 -3.55
N VAL A 73 14.63 -1.95 -4.37
CA VAL A 73 14.90 -0.59 -4.86
C VAL A 73 13.95 -0.35 -6.01
N PHE A 74 13.03 0.60 -5.84
CA PHE A 74 12.18 1.12 -6.91
C PHE A 74 12.70 2.46 -7.40
#